data_AF-A0A444R170-F1
#
_entry.id   AF-A0A444R170-F1
#
_cell.length_a   1.000
_cell.length_b   1.000
_cell.length_c   1.000
_cell.angle_alpha   90.00
_cell.angle_beta   90.00
_cell.angle_gamma   90.00
#
_symmetry.space_group_name_H-M   'P 1'
#
loop_
_entity.id
_entity.type
_entity.pdbx_description
1 polymer ?
#
loop_
_entity_poly.entity_id
_entity_poly.type
_entity_poly.pdbx_seq_one_letter_code
_entity_poly.pdbx_strand_id
1 'polypeptide(L)'
;DTQLRNLETRLSYLRELEERRQAILKSISEQGKLTDDLANAINATLSKTELEDLYLPYKPKRRTRGQIAIEAGLEPLADLLWSDPSHTPEVAAAQYIDADKGVADTKAALDGARYILMERFAEDAALLAKVRDYLWKNAHLVSTVVSGKEEEGAKFRDYFDHHEPLSTVPSHRALAMFRGRNEGILQLSLNADPQFEEPPKESYCEQIIMEHLGLRLNNAPADSWRKGVVSWTWRI
;
A
#
# COMPACT_ATOMS: atom_id res chain seq x y z
N ASP A 1 8.78 -32.06 -25.45
CA ASP A 1 9.74 -31.20 -24.74
C ASP A 1 9.06 -29.96 -24.13
N THR A 2 8.47 -29.06 -24.92
CA THR A 2 7.82 -27.83 -24.42
C THR A 2 6.71 -28.04 -23.37
N GLN A 3 5.85 -29.05 -23.56
CA GLN A 3 4.79 -29.37 -22.59
C GLN A 3 5.35 -29.83 -21.23
N LEU A 4 6.44 -30.60 -21.23
CA LEU A 4 7.09 -31.09 -20.01
C LEU A 4 7.76 -29.94 -19.25
N ARG A 5 8.42 -29.01 -19.97
CA ARG A 5 9.01 -27.80 -19.35
C ARG A 5 7.93 -26.89 -18.75
N ASN A 6 6.82 -26.67 -19.47
CA ASN A 6 5.70 -25.88 -18.94
C ASN A 6 5.10 -26.53 -17.70
N LEU A 7 4.95 -27.86 -17.69
CA LEU A 7 4.49 -28.61 -16.53
C LEU A 7 5.45 -28.45 -15.35
N GLU A 8 6.76 -28.61 -15.58
CA GLU A 8 7.79 -28.47 -14.55
C GLU A 8 7.77 -27.08 -13.91
N THR A 9 7.75 -26.01 -14.71
CA THR A 9 7.65 -24.63 -14.22
C THR A 9 6.36 -24.39 -13.43
N ARG A 10 5.22 -24.87 -13.94
CA ARG A 10 3.94 -24.69 -13.26
C ARG A 10 3.88 -25.47 -11.95
N LEU A 11 4.41 -26.70 -11.93
CA LEU A 11 4.45 -27.55 -10.76
C LEU A 11 5.34 -26.95 -9.67
N SER A 12 6.51 -26.42 -10.03
CA SER A 12 7.40 -25.70 -9.09
C SER A 12 6.68 -24.50 -8.47
N TYR A 13 6.05 -23.64 -9.30
CA TYR A 13 5.28 -22.50 -8.80
C TYR A 13 4.18 -22.93 -7.80
N LEU A 14 3.43 -23.98 -8.12
CA LEU A 14 2.33 -24.46 -7.27
C LEU A 14 2.83 -25.08 -5.96
N ARG A 15 3.96 -25.78 -5.97
CA ARG A 15 4.59 -26.30 -4.75
C ARG A 15 5.05 -25.18 -3.82
N GLU A 16 5.70 -24.17 -4.37
CA GLU A 16 6.13 -23.00 -3.59
C GLU A 16 4.95 -22.21 -3.03
N LEU A 17 3.87 -22.08 -3.81
CA LEU A 17 2.62 -21.47 -3.33
C LEU A 17 2.04 -22.26 -2.16
N GLU A 18 1.98 -23.58 -2.28
CA GLU A 18 1.39 -24.44 -1.23
C GLU A 18 2.23 -24.46 0.04
N GLU A 19 3.55 -24.59 -0.08
CA GLU A 19 4.47 -24.49 1.06
C GLU A 19 4.27 -23.16 1.80
N ARG A 20 4.20 -22.06 1.05
CA ARG A 20 3.97 -20.73 1.63
C ARG A 20 2.60 -20.61 2.28
N ARG A 21 1.56 -21.17 1.66
CA ARG A 21 0.19 -21.20 2.20
C ARG A 21 0.13 -21.87 3.56
N GLN A 22 0.75 -23.04 3.69
CA GLN A 22 0.80 -23.78 4.96
C GLN A 22 1.56 -23.01 6.04
N ALA A 23 2.68 -22.36 5.69
CA ALA A 23 3.43 -21.53 6.62
C ALA A 23 2.60 -20.33 7.13
N ILE A 24 1.84 -19.67 6.24
CA ILE A 24 0.95 -18.56 6.57
C ILE A 24 -0.19 -19.02 7.48
N LEU A 25 -0.90 -20.10 7.11
CA LEU A 25 -1.98 -20.65 7.94
C LEU A 25 -1.50 -20.98 9.35
N LYS A 26 -0.34 -21.64 9.46
CA LYS A 26 0.28 -21.93 10.76
C LYS A 26 0.59 -20.65 11.54
N SER A 27 1.23 -19.67 10.92
CA SER A 27 1.60 -18.40 11.56
C SER A 27 0.39 -17.62 12.09
N ILE A 28 -0.72 -17.61 11.35
CA ILE A 28 -1.96 -16.92 11.76
C ILE A 28 -2.68 -17.73 12.85
N SER A 29 -2.68 -19.06 12.74
CA SER A 29 -3.26 -19.96 13.75
C SER A 29 -2.54 -19.84 15.09
N GLU A 30 -1.21 -19.74 15.10
CA GLU A 30 -0.41 -19.55 16.32
C GLU A 30 -0.72 -18.22 17.03
N GLN A 31 -1.20 -17.22 16.30
CA GLN A 31 -1.68 -15.94 16.85
C GLN A 31 -3.13 -15.99 17.34
N GLY A 32 -3.84 -17.10 17.12
CA GLY A 32 -5.26 -17.23 17.44
C GLY A 32 -6.18 -16.33 16.59
N LYS A 33 -5.71 -15.90 15.41
CA LYS A 33 -6.40 -14.95 14.53
C LYS A 33 -7.01 -15.61 13.27
N LEU A 34 -6.85 -16.92 13.11
CA LEU A 34 -7.31 -17.65 11.93
C LEU A 34 -8.81 -17.92 12.02
N THR A 35 -9.60 -17.12 11.32
CA THR A 35 -11.05 -17.35 11.16
C THR A 35 -11.32 -18.32 10.02
N ASP A 36 -12.50 -18.94 10.00
CA ASP A 36 -12.92 -19.84 8.92
C ASP A 36 -12.95 -19.12 7.56
N ASP A 37 -13.45 -17.88 7.52
CA ASP A 37 -13.49 -17.07 6.31
C ASP A 37 -12.08 -16.77 5.77
N LEU A 38 -11.15 -16.44 6.67
CA LEU A 38 -9.76 -16.18 6.30
C LEU A 38 -9.06 -17.47 5.84
N ALA A 39 -9.28 -18.59 6.53
CA ALA A 39 -8.75 -19.88 6.11
C ALA A 39 -9.27 -20.27 4.73
N ASN A 40 -10.56 -20.05 4.44
CA ASN A 40 -11.15 -20.30 3.14
C ASN A 40 -10.55 -19.40 2.06
N ALA A 41 -10.40 -18.09 2.31
CA ALA A 41 -9.75 -17.16 1.39
C ALA A 41 -8.29 -17.56 1.11
N ILE A 42 -7.54 -17.89 2.16
CA ILE A 42 -6.16 -18.36 2.07
C ILE A 42 -6.09 -19.68 1.32
N ASN A 43 -7.07 -20.60 1.41
CA ASN A 43 -7.06 -21.85 0.66
C ASN A 43 -7.48 -21.69 -0.82
N ALA A 44 -8.34 -20.71 -1.11
CA ALA A 44 -8.86 -20.49 -2.46
C ALA A 44 -7.88 -19.76 -3.38
N THR A 45 -6.93 -18.97 -2.86
CA THR A 45 -6.04 -18.17 -3.71
C THR A 45 -5.07 -19.01 -4.55
N LEU A 46 -4.85 -18.59 -5.80
CA LEU A 46 -3.89 -19.17 -6.74
C LEU A 46 -2.69 -18.23 -7.03
N SER A 47 -2.68 -17.06 -6.40
CA SER A 47 -1.70 -16.01 -6.60
C SER A 47 -0.81 -15.88 -5.38
N LYS A 48 0.52 -15.95 -5.56
CA LYS A 48 1.47 -15.68 -4.47
C LYS A 48 1.29 -14.27 -3.92
N THR A 49 0.94 -13.31 -4.77
CA THR A 49 0.73 -11.92 -4.36
C THR A 49 -0.49 -11.79 -3.46
N GLU A 50 -1.63 -12.34 -3.87
CA GLU A 50 -2.86 -12.29 -3.06
C GLU A 50 -2.69 -13.07 -1.74
N LEU A 51 -1.95 -14.18 -1.77
CA LEU A 51 -1.60 -14.92 -0.56
C LEU A 51 -0.79 -14.07 0.43
N GLU A 52 0.18 -13.29 -0.05
CA GLU A 52 0.92 -12.36 0.82
C GLU A 52 0.03 -11.20 1.29
N ASP A 53 -0.84 -10.65 0.42
CA ASP A 53 -1.77 -9.59 0.78
C ASP A 53 -2.67 -10.01 1.96
N LEU A 54 -3.23 -11.23 1.91
CA LEU A 54 -4.03 -11.81 3.01
C LEU A 54 -3.23 -12.00 4.31
N TYR A 55 -1.91 -12.19 4.20
CA TYR A 55 -1.03 -12.38 5.35
C TYR A 55 -0.52 -11.07 5.96
N LEU A 56 -0.57 -9.94 5.23
CA LEU A 56 0.00 -8.66 5.67
C LEU A 56 -0.40 -8.23 7.08
N PRO A 57 -1.68 -8.33 7.50
CA PRO A 57 -2.10 -7.94 8.85
C PRO A 57 -1.47 -8.78 9.97
N TYR A 58 -1.10 -10.03 9.66
CA TYR A 58 -0.62 -11.03 10.62
C TYR A 58 0.88 -11.25 10.56
N LYS A 59 1.55 -10.63 9.58
CA LYS A 59 3.00 -10.73 9.42
C LYS A 59 3.67 -10.05 10.62
N PRO A 60 4.57 -10.75 11.34
CA PRO A 60 5.31 -10.14 12.44
C PRO A 60 6.07 -8.89 11.98
N LYS A 61 5.81 -7.75 12.63
CA LYS A 61 6.42 -6.46 12.28
C LYS A 61 7.32 -5.97 13.39
N ARG A 62 8.34 -5.20 13.01
CA ARG A 62 9.04 -4.32 13.94
C ARG A 62 8.03 -3.29 14.45
N ARG A 63 8.23 -2.80 15.67
CA ARG A 63 7.38 -1.79 16.32
C ARG A 63 7.16 -0.57 15.40
N THR A 64 5.98 -0.50 14.77
CA THR A 64 5.60 0.53 13.78
C THR A 64 5.06 1.78 14.46
N ARG A 65 4.84 2.87 13.71
CA ARG A 65 4.23 4.08 14.26
C ARG A 65 2.79 3.83 14.70
N GLY A 66 2.03 3.04 13.93
CA GLY A 66 0.69 2.59 14.31
C GLY A 66 0.72 1.75 15.58
N GLN A 67 1.63 0.78 15.70
CA GLN A 67 1.75 -0.04 16.91
C GLN A 67 2.12 0.79 18.14
N ILE A 68 3.03 1.76 18.03
CA ILE A 68 3.36 2.70 19.12
C ILE A 68 2.11 3.49 19.53
N ALA A 69 1.31 3.95 18.57
CA ALA A 69 0.08 4.68 18.85
C ALA A 69 -0.98 3.79 19.53
N ILE A 70 -1.11 2.51 19.14
CA ILE A 70 -1.99 1.54 19.81
C ILE A 70 -1.52 1.32 21.26
N GLU A 71 -0.22 1.12 21.49
CA GLU A 71 0.36 0.97 22.83
C GLU A 71 0.17 2.22 23.71
N ALA A 72 0.17 3.41 23.08
CA ALA A 72 -0.13 4.68 23.75
C ALA A 72 -1.63 4.85 24.07
N GLY A 73 -2.51 3.98 23.56
CA GLY A 73 -3.95 4.01 23.80
C GLY A 73 -4.74 4.89 22.82
N LEU A 74 -4.19 5.15 21.62
CA LEU A 74 -4.82 6.01 20.60
C LEU A 74 -5.79 5.27 19.66
N GLU A 75 -5.90 3.95 19.76
CA GLU A 75 -6.83 3.16 18.92
C GLU A 75 -8.30 3.59 19.08
N PRO A 76 -8.84 3.82 20.30
CA PRO A 76 -10.21 4.31 20.45
C PRO A 76 -10.44 5.69 19.82
N LEU A 77 -9.43 6.56 19.79
CA LEU A 77 -9.50 7.86 19.11
C LEU A 77 -9.60 7.68 17.59
N ALA A 78 -8.78 6.78 17.03
CA ALA A 78 -8.81 6.46 15.61
C ALA A 78 -10.18 5.90 15.18
N ASP A 79 -10.72 4.96 15.95
CA ASP A 79 -12.02 4.34 15.67
C ASP A 79 -13.18 5.34 15.83
N LEU A 80 -13.15 6.19 16.87
CA LEU A 80 -14.15 7.24 17.09
C LEU A 80 -14.20 8.22 15.92
N LEU A 81 -13.06 8.80 15.54
CA LEU A 81 -13.00 9.81 14.48
C LEU A 81 -13.31 9.23 13.10
N TRP A 82 -13.05 7.94 12.89
CA TRP A 82 -13.40 7.27 11.64
C TRP A 82 -14.90 6.97 11.54
N SER A 83 -15.48 6.43 12.61
CA SER A 83 -16.87 5.95 12.64
C SER A 83 -17.91 7.05 12.86
N ASP A 84 -17.59 8.07 13.67
CA ASP A 84 -18.49 9.19 13.95
C ASP A 84 -17.85 10.53 13.58
N PRO A 85 -18.16 11.06 12.38
CA PRO A 85 -17.54 12.28 11.92
C PRO A 85 -18.09 13.56 12.53
N SER A 86 -19.14 13.47 13.36
CA SER A 86 -19.68 14.62 14.07
C SER A 86 -18.71 15.18 15.12
N HIS A 87 -17.72 14.39 15.53
CA HIS A 87 -16.70 14.80 16.50
C HIS A 87 -15.66 15.73 15.88
N THR A 88 -15.37 16.83 16.56
CA THR A 88 -14.24 17.70 16.23
C THR A 88 -12.91 17.00 16.61
N PRO A 89 -12.01 16.71 15.65
CA PRO A 89 -10.79 15.95 15.90
C PRO A 89 -9.93 16.48 17.05
N GLU A 90 -9.73 17.80 17.11
CA GLU A 90 -8.90 18.45 18.12
C GLU A 90 -9.47 18.32 19.53
N VAL A 91 -10.80 18.34 19.66
CA VAL A 91 -11.50 18.21 20.95
C VAL A 91 -11.46 16.76 21.43
N ALA A 92 -11.71 15.80 20.54
CA ALA A 92 -11.61 14.39 20.87
C ALA A 92 -10.17 14.01 21.25
N ALA A 93 -9.18 14.49 20.49
CA ALA A 93 -7.76 14.20 20.72
C ALA A 93 -7.21 14.75 22.05
N ALA A 94 -7.79 15.82 22.59
CA ALA A 94 -7.35 16.42 23.85
C ALA A 94 -7.43 15.45 25.03
N GLN A 95 -8.35 14.46 24.98
CA GLN A 95 -8.51 13.44 26.04
C GLN A 95 -7.41 12.37 26.03
N TYR A 96 -6.61 12.31 24.96
CA TYR A 96 -5.60 11.30 24.73
C TYR A 96 -4.16 11.84 24.88
N ILE A 97 -3.99 13.09 25.34
CA ILE A 97 -2.69 13.67 25.61
C ILE A 97 -2.09 13.01 26.86
N ASP A 98 -0.94 12.39 26.69
CA ASP A 98 -0.22 11.67 27.73
C ASP A 98 1.28 11.69 27.39
N ALA A 99 2.00 12.63 28.00
CA ALA A 99 3.43 12.82 27.73
C ALA A 99 4.27 11.60 28.14
N ASP A 100 3.84 10.84 29.16
CA ASP A 100 4.54 9.64 29.64
C ASP A 100 4.43 8.50 28.62
N LYS A 101 3.35 8.49 27.81
CA LYS A 101 3.18 7.58 26.67
C LYS A 101 3.70 8.15 25.35
N GLY A 102 4.37 9.30 25.36
CA GLY A 102 4.93 9.94 24.18
C GLY A 102 3.93 10.73 23.34
N VAL A 103 2.75 11.05 23.87
CA VAL A 103 1.71 11.86 23.22
C VAL A 103 1.72 13.28 23.81
N ALA A 104 2.58 14.14 23.28
CA ALA A 104 2.87 15.46 23.86
C ALA A 104 1.76 16.50 23.67
N ASP A 105 0.98 16.40 22.60
CA ASP A 105 -0.06 17.38 22.25
C ASP A 105 -1.18 16.73 21.40
N THR A 106 -2.22 17.52 21.09
CA THR A 106 -3.35 17.07 20.25
C THR A 106 -2.90 16.61 18.86
N LYS A 107 -1.87 17.26 18.30
CA LYS A 107 -1.33 16.92 16.99
C LYS A 107 -0.69 15.53 17.01
N ALA A 108 0.10 15.22 18.04
CA ALA A 108 0.71 13.91 18.23
C ALA A 108 -0.36 12.81 18.37
N ALA A 109 -1.44 13.08 19.11
CA ALA A 109 -2.57 12.15 19.23
C ALA A 109 -3.25 11.89 17.87
N LEU A 110 -3.53 12.96 17.10
CA LEU A 110 -4.15 12.85 15.78
C LEU A 110 -3.25 12.19 14.73
N ASP A 111 -1.95 12.45 14.77
CA ASP A 111 -0.99 11.80 13.88
C ASP A 111 -0.83 10.32 14.24
N GLY A 112 -0.79 9.97 15.53
CA GLY A 112 -0.81 8.59 16.01
C GLY A 112 -2.06 7.84 15.56
N ALA A 113 -3.25 8.41 15.78
CA ALA A 113 -4.51 7.85 15.29
C ALA A 113 -4.54 7.68 13.75
N ARG A 114 -3.94 8.63 13.01
CA ARG A 114 -3.80 8.53 11.55
C ARG A 114 -2.92 7.34 11.15
N TYR A 115 -1.77 7.12 11.81
CA TYR A 115 -0.91 5.97 11.51
C TYR A 115 -1.63 4.63 11.72
N ILE A 116 -2.46 4.52 12.76
CA ILE A 116 -3.26 3.31 13.01
C ILE A 116 -4.14 3.00 11.81
N LEU A 117 -4.90 3.99 11.33
CA LEU A 117 -5.80 3.81 10.19
C LEU A 117 -5.03 3.61 8.87
N MET A 118 -3.92 4.33 8.67
CA MET A 118 -3.08 4.17 7.49
C MET A 118 -2.56 2.74 7.35
N GLU A 119 -2.00 2.18 8.43
CA GLU A 119 -1.51 0.80 8.45
C GLU A 119 -2.67 -0.19 8.25
N ARG A 120 -3.82 0.03 8.91
CA ARG A 120 -5.01 -0.81 8.77
C ARG A 120 -5.51 -0.86 7.31
N PHE A 121 -5.54 0.28 6.63
CA PHE A 121 -6.05 0.36 5.25
C PHE A 121 -5.01 -0.12 4.22
N ALA A 122 -3.73 0.18 4.43
CA ALA A 122 -2.65 -0.26 3.54
C ALA A 122 -2.44 -1.79 3.54
N GLU A 123 -3.06 -2.49 4.50
CA GLU A 123 -2.97 -3.95 4.65
C GLU A 123 -4.29 -4.66 4.31
N ASP A 124 -5.30 -3.93 3.85
CA ASP A 124 -6.53 -4.54 3.34
C ASP A 124 -6.26 -5.18 1.97
N ALA A 125 -6.31 -6.51 1.94
CA ALA A 125 -6.01 -7.30 0.74
C ALA A 125 -6.95 -6.97 -0.44
N ALA A 126 -8.22 -6.70 -0.18
CA ALA A 126 -9.20 -6.39 -1.22
C ALA A 126 -9.00 -4.96 -1.76
N LEU A 127 -8.58 -4.01 -0.92
CA LEU A 127 -8.18 -2.67 -1.35
C LEU A 127 -6.91 -2.73 -2.21
N LEU A 128 -5.87 -3.43 -1.75
CA LEU A 128 -4.62 -3.63 -2.49
C LEU A 128 -4.88 -4.23 -3.87
N ALA A 129 -5.76 -5.22 -3.96
CA ALA A 129 -6.13 -5.83 -5.24
C ALA A 129 -6.79 -4.82 -6.20
N LYS A 130 -7.74 -4.00 -5.72
CA LYS A 130 -8.40 -2.96 -6.52
C LYS A 130 -7.41 -1.91 -7.04
N VAL A 131 -6.55 -1.40 -6.16
CA VAL A 131 -5.54 -0.39 -6.50
C VAL A 131 -4.54 -0.97 -7.51
N ARG A 132 -4.05 -2.19 -7.29
CA ARG A 132 -3.12 -2.86 -8.21
C ARG A 132 -3.72 -3.07 -9.60
N ASP A 133 -4.99 -3.51 -9.67
CA ASP A 133 -5.70 -3.67 -10.94
C ASP A 133 -5.84 -2.35 -11.70
N TYR A 134 -6.19 -1.27 -10.98
CA TYR A 134 -6.25 0.07 -11.56
C TYR A 134 -4.88 0.52 -12.10
N LEU A 135 -3.82 0.40 -11.31
CA LEU A 135 -2.47 0.80 -11.71
C LEU A 135 -1.98 0.02 -12.92
N TRP A 136 -2.22 -1.30 -12.95
CA TRP A 136 -1.83 -2.11 -14.10
C TRP A 136 -2.47 -1.62 -15.40
N LYS A 137 -3.74 -1.25 -15.34
CA LYS A 137 -4.52 -0.83 -16.52
C LYS A 137 -4.23 0.61 -16.95
N ASN A 138 -4.02 1.51 -16.00
CA ASN A 138 -4.06 2.95 -16.25
C ASN A 138 -2.74 3.68 -15.98
N ALA A 139 -1.83 3.12 -15.17
CA ALA A 139 -0.61 3.84 -14.82
C ALA A 139 0.39 3.86 -15.99
N HIS A 140 1.18 4.93 -16.03
CA HIS A 140 2.38 4.96 -16.86
C HIS A 140 3.62 4.63 -16.03
N LEU A 141 4.51 3.81 -16.59
CA LEU A 141 5.88 3.70 -16.12
C LEU A 141 6.64 4.96 -16.55
N VAL A 142 7.20 5.67 -15.59
CA VAL A 142 7.98 6.90 -15.83
C VAL A 142 9.43 6.62 -15.47
N SER A 143 10.33 6.99 -16.37
CA SER A 143 11.77 6.94 -16.20
C SER A 143 12.36 8.33 -16.32
N THR A 144 13.13 8.74 -15.31
CA THR A 144 13.85 10.01 -15.30
C THR A 144 15.33 9.80 -14.96
N VAL A 145 16.21 10.64 -15.48
CA VAL A 145 17.62 10.64 -15.09
C VAL A 145 17.78 11.22 -13.68
N VAL A 146 18.67 10.61 -12.90
CA VAL A 146 19.13 11.19 -11.63
C VAL A 146 19.98 12.42 -11.96
N SER A 147 19.60 13.56 -11.37
CA SER A 147 20.32 14.83 -11.55
C SER A 147 21.83 14.66 -11.35
N GLY A 148 22.63 15.12 -12.31
CA GLY A 148 24.09 15.05 -12.29
C GLY A 148 24.69 13.75 -12.83
N LYS A 149 23.86 12.82 -13.33
CA LYS A 149 24.30 11.55 -13.93
C LYS A 149 24.06 11.46 -15.44
N GLU A 150 23.81 12.59 -16.09
CA GLU A 150 23.46 12.67 -17.51
C GLU A 150 24.61 12.21 -18.41
N GLU A 151 25.86 12.56 -18.07
CA GLU A 151 27.05 12.14 -18.82
C GLU A 151 27.40 10.67 -18.56
N GLU A 152 27.41 10.25 -17.30
CA GLU A 152 27.63 8.85 -16.88
C GLU A 152 26.58 7.90 -17.50
N GLY A 153 25.36 8.40 -17.59
CA GLY A 153 24.18 7.69 -18.07
C GLY A 153 23.96 7.69 -19.57
N ALA A 154 24.89 8.18 -20.40
CA ALA A 154 24.66 8.39 -21.83
C ALA A 154 24.11 7.17 -22.60
N LYS A 155 24.40 5.95 -22.14
CA LYS A 155 23.86 4.69 -22.71
C LYS A 155 22.36 4.46 -22.44
N PHE A 156 21.77 5.20 -21.50
CA PHE A 156 20.36 5.18 -21.13
C PHE A 156 19.61 6.43 -21.56
N ARG A 157 20.18 7.24 -22.47
CA ARG A 157 19.65 8.55 -22.87
C ARG A 157 18.20 8.50 -23.34
N ASP A 158 17.81 7.43 -24.02
CA ASP A 158 16.44 7.20 -24.48
C ASP A 158 15.41 7.10 -23.33
N TYR A 159 15.89 6.95 -22.09
CA TYR A 159 15.06 6.78 -20.89
C TYR A 159 15.23 7.92 -19.86
N PHE A 160 15.89 9.03 -20.24
CA PHE A 160 16.12 10.16 -19.32
C PHE A 160 14.86 10.96 -19.01
N ASP A 161 13.87 10.92 -19.90
CA ASP A 161 12.54 11.48 -19.74
C ASP A 161 11.58 10.64 -20.59
N HIS A 162 11.23 9.46 -20.10
CA HIS A 162 10.43 8.49 -20.83
C HIS A 162 9.19 8.09 -20.04
N HIS A 163 8.04 8.03 -20.74
CA HIS A 163 6.77 7.59 -20.19
C HIS A 163 6.10 6.61 -21.14
N GLU A 164 5.54 5.52 -20.60
CA GLU A 164 4.74 4.58 -21.41
C GLU A 164 3.73 3.81 -20.55
N PRO A 165 2.62 3.31 -21.14
CA PRO A 165 1.63 2.54 -20.39
C PRO A 165 2.23 1.27 -19.77
N LEU A 166 2.03 1.09 -18.46
CA LEU A 166 2.61 0.01 -17.67
C LEU A 166 2.27 -1.39 -18.21
N SER A 167 1.02 -1.60 -18.62
CA SER A 167 0.52 -2.89 -19.11
C SER A 167 1.16 -3.33 -20.44
N THR A 168 1.73 -2.41 -21.21
CA THR A 168 2.23 -2.69 -22.56
C THR A 168 3.75 -2.52 -22.71
N VAL A 169 4.47 -2.32 -21.61
CA VAL A 169 5.94 -2.13 -21.64
C VAL A 169 6.63 -3.38 -22.20
N PRO A 170 7.35 -3.29 -23.34
CA PRO A 170 8.11 -4.40 -23.88
C PRO A 170 9.24 -4.81 -22.95
N SER A 171 9.49 -6.12 -22.84
CA SER A 171 10.48 -6.67 -21.89
C SER A 171 11.88 -6.07 -22.05
N HIS A 172 12.33 -5.80 -23.28
CA HIS A 172 13.65 -5.22 -23.52
C HIS A 172 13.79 -3.79 -22.97
N ARG A 173 12.74 -2.96 -23.06
CA ARG A 173 12.72 -1.60 -22.49
C ARG A 173 12.64 -1.64 -20.97
N ALA A 174 11.77 -2.47 -20.42
CA ALA A 174 11.68 -2.68 -18.98
C ALA A 174 13.04 -3.09 -18.39
N LEU A 175 13.72 -4.05 -19.00
CA LEU A 175 15.04 -4.50 -18.55
C LEU A 175 16.12 -3.41 -18.67
N ALA A 176 16.09 -2.59 -19.72
CA ALA A 176 17.02 -1.46 -19.87
C ALA A 176 16.80 -0.41 -18.77
N MET A 177 15.54 -0.05 -18.51
CA MET A 177 15.17 0.87 -17.44
C MET A 177 15.55 0.33 -16.05
N PHE A 178 15.26 -0.95 -15.76
CA PHE A 178 15.68 -1.57 -14.50
C PHE A 178 17.20 -1.64 -14.34
N ARG A 179 17.95 -1.85 -15.43
CA ARG A 179 19.41 -1.79 -15.39
C ARG A 179 19.88 -0.37 -15.06
N GLY A 180 19.35 0.65 -15.73
CA GLY A 180 19.68 2.04 -15.43
C GLY A 180 19.35 2.44 -13.99
N ARG A 181 18.25 1.93 -13.43
CA ARG A 181 17.91 2.10 -12.02
C ARG A 181 18.91 1.41 -11.09
N ASN A 182 19.29 0.17 -11.38
CA ASN A 182 20.23 -0.59 -10.54
C ASN A 182 21.64 0.00 -10.57
N GLU A 183 22.04 0.61 -11.68
CA GLU A 183 23.28 1.40 -11.79
C GLU A 183 23.14 2.80 -11.15
N GLY A 184 21.95 3.14 -10.65
CA GLY A 184 21.66 4.41 -10.00
C GLY A 184 21.65 5.60 -10.94
N ILE A 185 21.51 5.39 -12.26
CA ILE A 185 21.42 6.44 -13.29
C ILE A 185 19.99 6.92 -13.46
N LEU A 186 19.02 6.00 -13.43
CA LEU A 186 17.60 6.29 -13.65
C LEU A 186 16.81 6.16 -12.35
N GLN A 187 15.75 6.96 -12.22
CA GLN A 187 14.67 6.77 -11.28
C GLN A 187 13.46 6.26 -12.03
N LEU A 188 12.79 5.24 -11.48
CA LEU A 188 11.55 4.71 -12.02
C LEU A 188 10.43 4.96 -11.03
N SER A 189 9.31 5.47 -11.52
CA SER A 189 8.08 5.67 -10.76
C SER A 189 6.87 5.22 -11.58
N LEU A 190 5.73 5.06 -10.91
CA LEU A 190 4.46 4.88 -11.57
C LEU A 190 3.66 6.18 -11.46
N ASN A 191 3.26 6.73 -12.60
CA ASN A 191 2.26 7.78 -12.63
C ASN A 191 0.88 7.13 -12.70
N ALA A 192 0.14 7.16 -11.59
CA ALA A 192 -1.20 6.58 -11.48
C ALA A 192 -2.26 7.36 -12.27
N ASP A 193 -2.00 8.62 -12.59
CA ASP A 193 -2.94 9.54 -13.22
C ASP A 193 -2.28 10.24 -14.44
N PRO A 194 -1.88 9.49 -15.48
CA PRO A 194 -1.10 10.02 -16.61
C PRO A 194 -1.85 10.98 -17.52
N GLN A 195 -3.13 11.21 -17.24
CA GLN A 195 -3.98 12.16 -17.95
C GLN A 195 -3.70 13.62 -17.52
N PHE A 196 -2.99 13.80 -16.40
CA PHE A 196 -2.57 15.11 -15.91
C PHE A 196 -1.07 15.31 -16.14
N GLU A 197 -0.68 16.48 -16.63
CA GLU A 197 0.73 16.86 -16.82
C GLU A 197 1.46 17.03 -15.48
N GLU A 198 0.75 17.55 -14.48
CA GLU A 198 1.22 17.64 -13.10
C GLU A 198 0.43 16.66 -12.22
N PRO A 199 1.05 16.07 -11.18
CA PRO A 199 0.34 15.23 -10.23
C PRO A 199 -0.90 15.95 -9.69
N PRO A 200 -2.11 15.38 -9.86
CA PRO A 200 -3.32 16.05 -9.41
C PRO A 200 -3.28 16.20 -7.88
N LYS A 201 -4.04 17.16 -7.36
CA LYS A 201 -4.19 17.34 -5.90
C LYS A 201 -4.73 16.09 -5.21
N GLU A 202 -5.53 15.31 -5.94
CA GLU A 202 -6.16 14.06 -5.50
C GLU A 202 -6.00 13.04 -6.62
N SER A 203 -5.34 11.92 -6.32
CA SER A 203 -5.21 10.80 -7.27
C SER A 203 -6.55 10.05 -7.39
N TYR A 204 -6.82 9.44 -8.54
CA TYR A 204 -7.95 8.51 -8.66
C TYR A 204 -7.86 7.35 -7.67
N CYS A 205 -6.64 6.93 -7.28
CA CYS A 205 -6.46 5.91 -6.27
C CYS A 205 -7.03 6.31 -4.89
N GLU A 206 -7.05 7.59 -4.56
CA GLU A 206 -7.72 8.08 -3.34
C GLU A 206 -9.23 7.84 -3.42
N GLN A 207 -9.84 7.95 -4.62
CA GLN A 207 -11.25 7.63 -4.83
C GLN A 207 -11.53 6.14 -4.63
N ILE A 208 -10.66 5.26 -5.14
CA ILE A 208 -10.76 3.81 -4.93
C ILE A 208 -10.73 3.48 -3.43
N ILE A 209 -9.84 4.13 -2.67
CA ILE A 209 -9.75 3.96 -1.22
C ILE A 209 -11.04 4.44 -0.53
N MET A 210 -11.54 5.63 -0.86
CA MET A 210 -12.79 6.15 -0.29
C MET A 210 -13.98 5.23 -0.56
N GLU A 211 -14.14 4.76 -1.79
CA GLU A 211 -15.23 3.84 -2.18
C GLU A 211 -15.12 2.50 -1.47
N HIS A 212 -13.91 1.94 -1.40
CA HIS A 212 -13.66 0.67 -0.71
C HIS A 212 -14.02 0.78 0.78
N LEU A 213 -13.64 1.87 1.43
CA LEU A 213 -13.90 2.10 2.85
C LEU A 213 -15.32 2.60 3.14
N GLY A 214 -16.14 2.82 2.10
CA GLY A 214 -17.49 3.38 2.23
C GLY A 214 -17.51 4.79 2.81
N LEU A 215 -16.42 5.55 2.64
CA LEU A 215 -16.27 6.89 3.21
C LEU A 215 -17.20 7.88 2.51
N ARG A 216 -18.07 8.53 3.28
CA ARG A 216 -18.92 9.63 2.83
C ARG A 216 -18.53 10.91 3.55
N LEU A 217 -18.20 11.93 2.76
CA LEU A 217 -17.88 13.27 3.25
C LEU A 217 -19.12 14.16 3.07
N ASN A 218 -19.62 14.73 4.16
CA ASN A 218 -20.83 15.55 4.23
C ASN A 218 -20.57 16.88 4.95
N ASN A 219 -19.33 17.37 4.93
CA ASN A 219 -18.83 18.55 5.65
C ASN A 219 -18.97 18.43 7.18
N ALA A 220 -18.90 17.21 7.71
CA ALA A 220 -18.86 16.99 9.15
C ALA A 220 -17.47 17.38 9.72
N PRO A 221 -17.37 17.71 11.03
CA PRO A 221 -16.14 18.20 11.64
C PRO A 221 -14.89 17.34 11.40
N ALA A 222 -15.01 16.01 11.38
CA ALA A 222 -13.87 15.11 11.15
C ALA A 222 -13.50 14.92 9.67
N ASP A 223 -14.29 15.41 8.71
CA ASP A 223 -14.14 15.08 7.29
C ASP A 223 -12.79 15.46 6.71
N SER A 224 -12.27 16.62 7.09
CA SER A 224 -10.94 17.07 6.66
C SER A 224 -9.85 16.11 7.15
N TRP A 225 -9.94 15.66 8.40
CA TRP A 225 -9.00 14.70 8.97
C TRP A 225 -9.14 13.32 8.31
N ARG A 226 -10.36 12.81 8.09
CA ARG A 226 -10.62 11.53 7.41
C ARG A 226 -10.14 11.53 5.96
N LYS A 227 -10.36 12.62 5.23
CA LYS A 227 -9.79 12.82 3.89
C LYS A 227 -8.27 12.83 3.91
N GLY A 228 -7.69 13.46 4.94
CA GLY A 228 -6.26 13.38 5.23
C GLY A 228 -5.79 11.93 5.36
N VAL A 229 -6.43 11.11 6.22
CA VAL A 229 -6.09 9.70 6.38
C VAL A 229 -6.01 8.98 5.03
N VAL A 230 -7.03 9.12 4.17
CA VAL A 230 -7.05 8.51 2.83
C VAL A 230 -5.88 8.96 1.96
N SER A 231 -5.61 10.26 1.89
CA SER A 231 -4.52 10.80 1.07
C SER A 231 -3.15 10.30 1.55
N TRP A 232 -2.97 10.16 2.86
CA TRP A 232 -1.75 9.60 3.43
C TRP A 232 -1.65 8.08 3.23
N THR A 233 -2.75 7.33 3.30
CA THR A 233 -2.81 5.90 2.96
C THR A 233 -2.42 5.65 1.51
N TRP A 234 -2.77 6.54 0.58
CA TRP A 234 -2.34 6.38 -0.82
C TRP A 234 -0.82 6.57 -1.01
N ARG A 235 -0.19 7.38 -0.16
CA ARG A 235 1.23 7.77 -0.29
C ARG A 235 2.21 6.83 0.40
N ILE A 236 1.75 5.87 1.19
CA ILE A 236 2.58 4.91 1.92
C ILE A 236 2.84 3.65 1.10
#